data_AF-A0A2G9UEI7-F1
#
_entry.id   AF-A0A2G9UEI7-F1
#
_cell.length_a   1.000
_cell.length_b   1.000
_cell.length_c   1.000
_cell.angle_alpha   90.00
_cell.angle_beta   90.00
_cell.angle_gamma   90.00
#
_symmetry.space_group_name_H-M   'P 1'
#
loop_
_entity.id
_entity.type
_entity.pdbx_description
1 polymer ?
#
loop_
_entity_poly.entity_id
_entity_poly.type
_entity_poly.pdbx_seq_one_letter_code
_entity_poly.pdbx_strand_id
1 'polypeptide(L)'
;MEPEGDSCLVAVKNQPQLMSDEEVFTNFKREIISQQPEDRHAAFDQAFIGLMDGVELSLTVKNKDIFTQNLAKFRREIVEAVKGKEVSPSASNNEMC
;
A
#
# COMPACT_ATOMS: atom_id res chain seq x y z
N MET A 1 -8.05 -2.70 -21.06
CA MET A 1 -6.79 -2.83 -20.33
C MET A 1 -7.08 -2.33 -18.93
N GLU A 2 -7.48 -3.23 -18.04
CA GLU A 2 -7.71 -2.89 -16.63
C GLU A 2 -6.38 -2.37 -16.07
N PRO A 3 -6.36 -1.25 -15.33
CA PRO A 3 -5.12 -0.75 -14.75
C PRO A 3 -4.62 -1.79 -13.73
N GLU A 4 -3.46 -2.39 -14.01
CA GLU A 4 -2.86 -3.49 -13.21
C GLU A 4 -2.75 -3.18 -11.71
N GLY A 5 -2.68 -1.89 -11.34
CA GLY A 5 -2.66 -1.44 -9.95
C GLY A 5 -3.96 -1.66 -9.19
N ASP A 6 -5.10 -1.64 -9.86
CA ASP A 6 -6.40 -1.86 -9.20
C ASP A 6 -6.53 -3.31 -8.74
N SER A 7 -6.02 -4.26 -9.54
CA SER A 7 -5.99 -5.68 -9.20
C SER A 7 -5.20 -5.96 -7.92
N CYS A 8 -4.07 -5.28 -7.72
CA CYS A 8 -3.31 -5.42 -6.47
C CYS A 8 -4.07 -4.86 -5.26
N LEU A 9 -4.70 -3.69 -5.41
CA LEU A 9 -5.47 -3.07 -4.33
C LEU A 9 -6.66 -3.95 -3.93
N VAL A 10 -7.32 -4.58 -4.90
CA VAL A 10 -8.38 -5.56 -4.66
C VAL A 10 -7.85 -6.77 -3.91
N ALA A 11 -6.69 -7.32 -4.31
CA ALA A 11 -6.08 -8.46 -3.61
C ALA A 11 -5.73 -8.14 -2.15
N VAL A 12 -5.14 -6.96 -1.87
CA VAL A 12 -4.81 -6.53 -0.50
C VAL A 12 -6.08 -6.34 0.33
N LYS A 13 -7.11 -5.73 -0.26
CA LYS A 13 -8.38 -5.44 0.41
C LYS A 13 -9.22 -6.68 0.71
N ASN A 14 -9.02 -7.76 -0.05
CA ASN A 14 -9.73 -9.03 0.12
C ASN A 14 -9.04 -10.01 1.08
N GLN A 15 -7.96 -9.60 1.77
CA GLN A 15 -7.23 -10.44 2.73
C GLN A 15 -7.26 -9.87 4.16
N PRO A 16 -8.28 -10.22 4.98
CA PRO A 16 -8.34 -9.81 6.39
C PRO A 16 -7.31 -10.52 7.29
N GLN A 17 -6.64 -11.55 6.77
CA GLN A 17 -5.70 -12.41 7.52
C GLN A 17 -4.32 -11.75 7.75
N LEU A 18 -3.98 -10.72 6.96
CA LEU A 18 -2.65 -10.07 6.98
C LEU A 18 -2.24 -9.56 8.36
N MET A 19 -3.22 -9.25 9.22
CA MET A 19 -3.01 -8.61 10.52
C MET A 19 -2.72 -9.60 11.67
N SER A 20 -2.96 -10.89 11.46
CA SER A 20 -2.86 -11.89 12.54
C SER A 20 -1.57 -12.71 12.48
N ASP A 21 -0.94 -12.80 11.30
CA ASP A 21 0.20 -13.67 11.06
C ASP A 21 1.24 -12.98 10.16
N GLU A 22 2.43 -12.71 10.71
CA GLU A 22 3.56 -12.11 9.97
C GLU A 22 3.99 -12.98 8.79
N GLU A 23 3.91 -14.30 8.95
CA GLU A 23 4.29 -15.24 7.90
C GLU A 23 3.31 -15.18 6.72
N VAL A 24 2.01 -15.01 7.01
CA VAL A 24 0.96 -14.79 6.00
C VAL A 24 1.19 -13.46 5.30
N PHE A 25 1.50 -12.39 6.06
CA PHE A 25 1.84 -11.09 5.51
C PHE A 25 3.05 -11.15 4.57
N THR A 26 4.13 -11.79 5.00
CA THR A 26 5.38 -11.86 4.25
C THR A 26 5.22 -12.65 2.96
N ASN A 27 4.51 -13.78 3.01
CA ASN A 27 4.18 -14.56 1.82
C ASN A 27 3.27 -13.78 0.87
N PHE A 28 2.24 -13.12 1.41
CA PHE A 28 1.35 -12.27 0.61
C PHE A 28 2.08 -11.12 -0.07
N LYS A 29 2.95 -10.41 0.67
CA LYS A 29 3.81 -9.36 0.11
C LYS A 29 4.62 -9.88 -1.07
N ARG A 30 5.29 -11.03 -0.91
CA ARG A 30 6.08 -11.65 -1.98
C ARG A 30 5.21 -12.02 -3.18
N GLU A 31 4.04 -12.61 -2.95
CA GLU A 31 3.12 -13.00 -4.01
C GLU A 31 2.62 -11.79 -4.81
N ILE A 32 2.27 -10.71 -4.13
CA ILE A 32 1.84 -9.46 -4.75
C ILE A 32 2.98 -8.82 -5.54
N ILE A 33 4.16 -8.66 -4.93
CA ILE A 33 5.32 -8.05 -5.61
C ILE A 33 5.71 -8.90 -6.83
N SER A 34 5.71 -10.23 -6.71
CA SER A 34 6.04 -11.14 -7.82
C SER A 34 5.05 -11.06 -8.98
N GLN A 35 3.82 -10.59 -8.74
CA GLN A 35 2.82 -10.36 -9.80
C GLN A 35 2.99 -8.99 -10.48
N GLN A 36 3.76 -8.07 -9.90
CA GLN A 36 4.05 -6.77 -10.49
C GLN A 36 5.33 -6.83 -11.35
N PRO A 37 5.51 -5.90 -12.30
CA PRO A 37 6.77 -5.76 -13.04
C PRO A 37 7.92 -5.27 -12.13
N GLU A 38 9.16 -5.67 -12.43
CA GLU A 38 10.36 -5.33 -11.63
C GLU A 38 10.53 -3.84 -11.38
N ASP A 39 10.15 -2.99 -12.34
CA ASP A 39 10.21 -1.53 -12.25
C ASP A 39 9.38 -0.98 -11.07
N ARG A 40 8.31 -1.69 -10.69
CA ARG A 40 7.41 -1.33 -9.59
C ARG A 40 7.74 -2.06 -8.29
N HIS A 41 8.56 -3.12 -8.29
CA HIS A 41 8.85 -3.92 -7.08
C HIS A 41 9.34 -3.07 -5.92
N ALA A 42 10.27 -2.15 -6.18
CA ALA A 42 10.83 -1.26 -5.17
C ALA A 42 9.76 -0.35 -4.53
N ALA A 43 8.85 0.19 -5.33
CA ALA A 43 7.78 1.06 -4.84
C ALA A 43 6.75 0.27 -3.99
N PHE A 44 6.39 -0.93 -4.42
CA PHE A 44 5.50 -1.81 -3.66
C PHE A 44 6.15 -2.26 -2.36
N ASP A 45 7.43 -2.62 -2.36
CA ASP A 45 8.14 -3.03 -1.15
C ASP A 45 8.16 -1.90 -0.10
N GLN A 46 8.45 -0.66 -0.52
CA GLN A 46 8.36 0.52 0.35
C GLN A 46 6.95 0.76 0.87
N ALA A 47 5.93 0.63 0.01
CA ALA A 47 4.55 0.79 0.43
C ALA A 47 4.15 -0.26 1.49
N PHE A 48 4.57 -1.52 1.32
CA PHE A 48 4.31 -2.58 2.28
C PHE A 48 5.04 -2.38 3.63
N ILE A 49 6.24 -1.79 3.63
CA ILE A 49 6.91 -1.38 4.87
C ILE A 49 6.06 -0.34 5.61
N GLY A 50 5.55 0.67 4.90
CA GLY A 50 4.64 1.66 5.46
C GLY A 50 3.28 1.09 5.89
N LEU A 51 2.84 0.00 5.27
CA LEU A 51 1.60 -0.69 5.66
C LEU A 51 1.73 -1.33 7.05
N MET A 52 2.90 -1.92 7.35
CA MET A 52 3.19 -2.57 8.64
C MET A 52 3.83 -1.65 9.68
N ASP A 53 4.13 -0.39 9.32
CA ASP A 53 4.71 0.57 10.24
C ASP A 53 3.78 0.81 11.44
N GLY A 54 4.21 0.38 12.63
CA GLY A 54 3.40 0.44 13.85
C GLY A 54 2.24 -0.57 13.91
N VAL A 55 2.14 -1.49 12.95
CA VAL A 55 1.19 -2.61 13.02
C VAL A 55 1.83 -3.75 13.80
N GLU A 56 1.31 -4.04 14.99
CA GLU A 56 1.71 -5.19 15.79
C GLU A 56 0.94 -6.45 15.36
N LEU A 57 1.48 -7.64 15.64
CA LEU A 57 0.78 -8.92 15.41
C LEU A 57 -0.26 -9.18 16.51
N SER A 58 -1.24 -8.29 16.60
CA SER A 58 -2.25 -8.30 17.66
C SER A 58 -3.54 -7.67 17.18
N LEU A 59 -4.66 -8.37 17.32
CA LEU A 59 -5.98 -7.91 16.90
C LEU A 59 -6.60 -6.88 17.87
N THR A 60 -5.80 -5.95 18.40
CA THR A 60 -6.32 -4.88 19.26
C THR A 60 -7.04 -3.82 18.43
N VAL A 61 -8.02 -3.13 19.03
CA VAL A 61 -8.75 -2.03 18.37
C VAL A 61 -7.80 -0.97 17.84
N LYS A 62 -6.76 -0.63 18.62
CA LYS A 62 -5.71 0.32 18.23
C LYS A 62 -4.93 -0.16 17.00
N ASN A 63 -4.57 -1.43 16.95
CA ASN A 63 -3.84 -1.99 15.83
C ASN A 63 -4.68 -2.03 14.54
N LYS A 64 -5.97 -2.36 14.66
CA LYS A 64 -6.94 -2.29 13.54
C LYS A 64 -7.09 -0.88 13.00
N ASP A 65 -7.09 0.12 13.88
CA ASP A 65 -7.14 1.53 13.51
C ASP A 65 -5.87 1.94 12.73
N ILE A 66 -4.70 1.59 13.26
CA ILE A 66 -3.40 1.84 12.61
C ILE A 66 -3.34 1.20 11.22
N PHE A 67 -3.71 -0.08 11.10
CA PHE A 67 -3.73 -0.75 9.81
C PHE A 67 -4.70 -0.10 8.82
N THR A 68 -5.86 0.35 9.28
CA THR A 68 -6.82 1.06 8.42
C THR A 68 -6.23 2.39 7.93
N GLN A 69 -5.56 3.14 8.80
CA GLN A 69 -4.86 4.38 8.42
C GLN A 69 -3.72 4.10 7.42
N ASN A 70 -2.90 3.09 7.72
CA ASN A 70 -1.79 2.68 6.88
C ASN A 70 -2.27 2.16 5.51
N LEU A 71 -3.40 1.47 5.45
CA LEU A 71 -4.01 0.98 4.22
C LEU A 71 -4.50 2.14 3.34
N ALA A 72 -5.02 3.21 3.94
CA ALA A 72 -5.38 4.43 3.22
C ALA A 72 -4.15 5.12 2.60
N LYS A 73 -3.00 5.10 3.29
CA LYS A 73 -1.72 5.61 2.78
C LYS A 73 -1.15 4.69 1.70
N PHE A 74 -1.08 3.39 1.95
CA PHE A 74 -0.65 2.35 1.01
C PHE A 74 -1.38 2.47 -0.33
N ARG A 75 -2.69 2.67 -0.31
CA ARG A 75 -3.48 2.87 -1.53
C ARG A 75 -2.97 4.05 -2.38
N ARG A 76 -2.58 5.17 -1.76
CA ARG A 76 -2.05 6.34 -2.48
C ARG A 76 -0.69 6.01 -3.09
N GLU A 77 0.22 5.43 -2.30
CA GLU A 77 1.57 5.05 -2.75
C GLU A 77 1.51 4.09 -3.95
N ILE A 78 0.64 3.07 -3.90
CA ILE A 78 0.46 2.12 -5.00
C ILE A 78 -0.14 2.80 -6.24
N VAL A 79 -1.13 3.68 -6.06
CA VAL A 79 -1.70 4.43 -7.18
C VAL A 79 -0.63 5.31 -7.83
N GLU A 80 0.21 5.99 -7.06
CA GLU A 80 1.32 6.79 -7.61
C GLU A 80 2.39 5.94 -8.29
N ALA A 81 2.73 4.79 -7.71
CA ALA A 81 3.68 3.84 -8.27
C ALA A 81 3.21 3.24 -9.60
N VAL A 82 1.90 2.95 -9.72
CA VAL A 82 1.31 2.35 -10.93
C VAL A 82 1.04 3.42 -11.98
N LYS A 83 0.55 4.60 -11.57
CA LYS A 83 0.25 5.71 -12.47
C LYS A 83 1.52 6.39 -13.01
N GLY A 84 2.67 6.15 -12.38
CA GLY A 84 3.97 6.60 -12.86
C GLY A 84 4.13 8.11 -12.72
N LYS A 85 4.41 8.58 -11.49
CA LYS A 85 5.03 9.90 -11.23
C LYS A 85 4.51 11.04 -12.12
N GLU A 86 3.20 11.28 -12.11
CA GLU A 86 2.63 12.52 -12.64
C GLU A 86 1.97 13.25 -11.47
N VAL A 87 2.60 14.38 -11.13
CA VAL A 87 2.24 15.40 -10.13
C VAL A 87 2.66 15.13 -8.68
N SER A 88 3.88 15.59 -8.39
CA SER A 88 4.24 16.14 -7.08
C SER A 88 3.08 16.92 -6.47
N PRO A 89 2.80 16.81 -5.15
CA PRO A 89 2.04 17.85 -4.46
C PRO A 89 2.96 19.06 -4.32
N SER A 90 3.20 19.77 -5.43
CA SER A 90 3.66 21.14 -5.34
C SER A 90 2.48 21.91 -4.77
N ALA A 91 2.51 22.11 -3.45
CA ALA A 91 1.82 23.22 -2.82
C ALA A 91 2.32 24.50 -3.51
N SER A 92 1.62 24.93 -4.54
CA SER A 92 1.85 26.19 -5.22
C SER A 92 0.52 26.69 -5.74
N ASN A 93 -0.37 27.04 -4.82
CA ASN A 93 -1.37 28.06 -5.11
C ASN A 93 -0.97 29.30 -4.32
N ASN A 94 -0.10 30.08 -4.97
CA ASN A 94 0.18 31.45 -4.62
C ASN A 94 -1.14 32.22 -4.71
N GLU A 95 -1.71 32.63 -3.58
CA GLU A 95 -2.85 33.53 -3.54
C GLU A 95 -2.35 34.92 -3.92
N MET A 96 -2.62 35.34 -5.15
CA MET A 96 -2.51 36.73 -5.57
C MET A 96 -3.69 37.07 -6.48
N CYS A 97 -4.67 37.75 -5.91
CA CYS A 97 -5.58 38.70 -6.55
C CYS A 97 -5.95 39.76 -5.51
#